data_AF-A0A536ZRE5-F1
#
_entry.id   AF-A0A536ZRE5-F1
#
_cell.length_a   1.000
_cell.length_b   1.000
_cell.length_c   1.000
_cell.angle_alpha   90.00
_cell.angle_beta   90.00
_cell.angle_gamma   90.00
#
_symmetry.space_group_name_H-M   'P 1'
#
loop_
_entity.id
_entity.type
_entity.pdbx_description
1 polymer ?
#
loop_
_entity_poly.entity_id
_entity_poly.type
_entity_poly.pdbx_seq_one_letter_code
_entity_poly.pdbx_strand_id
1 'polypeptide(L)' 'MKACEIFHINHKKSFRWKWRHTPADGRAVESKESYALYFECVTAARAAGYEPRKQLRTAAAA' A
#
# COMPACT_ATOMS: atom_id res chain seq x y z
N MET A 1 9.34 7.67 9.58
CA MET A 1 8.17 6.91 9.09
C MET A 1 8.65 5.66 8.37
N LYS A 2 7.88 4.55 8.40
CA LYS A 2 8.26 3.28 7.75
C LYS A 2 7.75 3.24 6.31
N ALA A 3 8.57 2.83 5.36
CA ALA A 3 8.14 2.77 3.96
C ALA A 3 7.02 1.76 3.74
N CYS A 4 5.93 2.12 3.06
CA CYS A 4 4.90 1.19 2.63
C CYS A 4 4.61 1.30 1.13
N GLU A 5 4.03 0.25 0.57
CA GLU A 5 3.51 0.20 -0.78
C GLU A 5 1.98 0.30 -0.73
N ILE A 6 1.41 1.08 -1.66
CA ILE A 6 -0.03 1.13 -1.90
C ILE A 6 -0.33 0.24 -3.09
N PHE A 7 -1.28 -0.67 -2.92
CA PHE A 7 -1.72 -1.58 -3.97
C PHE A 7 -3.23 -1.71 -3.94
N HIS A 8 -3.80 -2.24 -5.03
CA HIS A 8 -5.24 -2.51 -5.10
C HIS A 8 -5.50 -4.02 -4.99
N ILE A 9 -6.63 -4.36 -4.37
CA ILE A 9 -7.16 -5.71 -4.30
C ILE A 9 -8.48 -5.78 -5.07
N ASN A 10 -8.74 -6.93 -5.68
CA ASN A 10 -10.05 -7.19 -6.29
C ASN A 10 -11.11 -7.19 -5.20
N HIS A 11 -12.19 -6.46 -5.42
CA HIS A 11 -13.31 -6.38 -4.51
C HIS A 11 -14.62 -6.28 -5.29
N LYS A 12 -15.32 -7.41 -5.39
CA LYS A 12 -16.54 -7.57 -6.19
C LYS A 12 -16.27 -7.21 -7.67
N LYS A 13 -17.05 -6.29 -8.25
CA LYS A 13 -16.91 -5.79 -9.63
C LYS A 13 -15.97 -4.57 -9.74
N SER A 14 -15.18 -4.29 -8.71
CA SER A 14 -14.28 -3.14 -8.64
C SER A 14 -13.02 -3.53 -7.86
N PHE A 15 -12.27 -2.54 -7.38
CA PHE A 15 -11.08 -2.71 -6.56
C PHE A 15 -11.14 -1.85 -5.31
N ARG A 16 -10.38 -2.23 -4.30
CA ARG A 16 -10.13 -1.42 -3.10
C ARG A 16 -8.64 -1.28 -2.88
N TRP A 17 -8.23 -0.20 -2.22
CA TRP A 17 -6.85 0.09 -1.92
C TRP A 17 -6.46 -0.45 -0.56
N LYS A 18 -5.24 -0.99 -0.46
CA LYS A 18 -4.61 -1.38 0.78
C LYS A 18 -3.16 -0.90 0.78
N TRP A 19 -2.60 -0.76 1.97
CA TRP A 19 -1.18 -0.48 2.13
C TRP A 19 -0.49 -1.69 2.77
N ARG A 20 0.76 -1.95 2.38
CA ARG A 20 1.60 -2.97 3.00
C ARG A 20 3.00 -2.47 3.25
N HIS A 21 3.57 -2.83 4.38
CA HIS A 21 4.97 -2.61 4.71
C HIS A 21 5.69 -3.95 4.72
N THR A 22 6.74 -4.07 3.90
CA THR A 22 7.61 -5.24 3.91
C THR A 22 8.92 -4.85 4.61
N PRO A 23 9.11 -5.22 5.89
CA PRO A 23 10.37 -5.06 6.59
C PRO A 23 11.43 -6.04 6.06
N ALA A 24 12.69 -5.87 6.50
CA ALA A 24 13.81 -6.73 6.11
C ALA A 24 13.58 -8.22 6.46
N ASP A 25 12.78 -8.50 7.49
CA ASP A 25 12.35 -9.85 7.89
C ASP A 25 11.41 -10.54 6.88
N GLY A 26 11.04 -9.87 5.78
CA GLY A 26 10.24 -10.44 4.69
C GLY A 26 8.74 -10.59 4.99
N ARG A 27 8.32 -10.43 6.25
CA ARG A 27 6.91 -10.54 6.64
C ARG A 27 6.15 -9.25 6.32
N ALA A 28 5.41 -9.25 5.21
CA ALA A 28 4.53 -8.14 4.85
C ALA A 28 3.47 -7.89 5.94
N VAL A 29 3.41 -6.65 6.43
CA VAL A 29 2.38 -6.15 7.33
C VAL A 29 1.42 -5.32 6.51
N GLU A 30 0.16 -5.75 6.41
CA GLU A 30 -0.86 -5.07 5.61
C GLU A 30 -1.85 -4.29 6.48
N SER A 31 -2.51 -3.30 5.87
CA SER A 31 -3.67 -2.63 6.46
C SER A 31 -4.77 -3.65 6.76
N LYS A 32 -5.38 -3.54 7.94
CA LYS A 32 -6.54 -4.37 8.30
C LYS A 32 -7.76 -4.02 7.44
N GLU A 33 -7.95 -2.72 7.21
CA GLU A 33 -9.01 -2.18 6.38
C GLU A 33 -8.59 -2.11 4.90
N SER A 34 -9.60 -2.00 4.04
CA SER A 34 -9.43 -1.69 2.62
C SER A 34 -10.23 -0.44 2.31
N TYR A 35 -9.74 0.41 1.43
CA TYR A 35 -10.26 1.76 1.19
C TYR A 35 -10.84 1.87 -0.21
N ALA A 36 -11.88 2.68 -0.39
CA ALA A 36 -12.48 2.87 -1.71
C ALA A 36 -11.58 3.74 -2.59
N LEU A 37 -10.93 4.76 -2.00
CA LEU A 37 -10.08 5.71 -2.72
C LEU A 37 -8.60 5.54 -2.37
N TYR A 38 -7.74 5.84 -3.36
CA TYR A 38 -6.28 5.82 -3.18
C TYR A 38 -5.83 6.78 -2.08
N PHE A 39 -6.38 7.99 -2.07
CA PHE A 39 -6.01 9.04 -1.11
C PHE A 39 -6.39 8.69 0.33
N GLU A 40 -7.51 7.99 0.53
CA GLU A 40 -7.91 7.47 1.85
C GLU A 40 -6.88 6.46 2.36
N CYS A 41 -6.43 5.54 1.49
CA CYS A 41 -5.41 4.56 1.83
C CYS A 41 -4.06 5.22 2.19
N VAL A 42 -3.63 6.23 1.41
CA VAL A 42 -2.42 7.00 1.68
C VAL A 42 -2.50 7.74 3.01
N THR A 43 -3.65 8.37 3.29
CA THR A 43 -3.85 9.13 4.53
C THR A 43 -3.86 8.19 5.73
N ALA A 44 -4.52 7.04 5.63
CA ALA A 44 -4.52 6.02 6.67
C ALA A 44 -3.11 5.43 6.92
N ALA A 45 -2.34 5.19 5.85
CA ALA A 45 -0.95 4.74 5.98
C ALA A 45 -0.09 5.75 6.76
N ARG A 46 -0.20 7.05 6.42
CA ARG A 46 0.49 8.14 7.12
C ARG A 46 0.07 8.27 8.57
N ALA A 47 -1.23 8.17 8.86
CA ALA A 47 -1.75 8.19 10.23
C ALA A 47 -1.22 7.01 11.07
N ALA A 48 -0.99 5.85 10.44
CA ALA A 48 -0.37 4.68 11.06
C ALA A 48 1.18 4.77 11.15
N GLY A 49 1.79 5.89 10.75
CA GLY A 49 3.25 6.10 10.81
C GLY A 49 4.03 5.54 9.60
N TYR A 50 3.32 5.17 8.53
CA TYR A 50 3.91 4.66 7.30
C TYR A 50 3.96 5.73 6.20
N GLU A 51 5.01 5.68 5.40
CA GLU A 51 5.23 6.58 4.27
C GLU A 51 5.06 5.79 2.97
N PRO A 52 4.00 6.06 2.19
CA PRO A 52 3.85 5.51 0.86
C PRO A 52 5.04 5.88 0.00
N ARG A 53 5.84 4.89 -0.40
CA ARG A 53 6.86 5.13 -1.42
C ARG A 53 6.13 5.51 -2.69
N LYS A 54 6.54 6.63 -3.31
CA LYS A 54 6.28 6.81 -4.74
C LYS A 54 6.86 5.57 -5.39
N GLN A 55 6.02 4.72 -5.96
CA GLN A 55 6.51 3.65 -6.82
C GLN A 55 7.29 4.37 -7.92
N LEU A 56 8.61 4.42 -7.77
CA LEU A 56 9.48 4.59 -8.91
C LEU A 56 9.07 3.40 -9.77
N ARG A 57 8.38 3.67 -10.88
CA ARG A 57 8.07 2.65 -11.86
C ARG A 57 9.43 2.09 -12.25
N THR A 58 9.86 1.00 -11.61
CA THR A 58 10.95 0.21 -12.13
C THR A 58 10.36 -0.33 -13.41
N ALA A 59 10.72 0.30 -14.52
CA ALA A 59 10.56 -0.29 -15.82
C ALA A 59 11.23 -1.66 -15.69
N ALA A 60 10.40 -2.71 -15.63
CA ALA A 60 10.90 -4.06 -15.64
C ALA A 60 11.69 -4.20 -16.93
N ALA A 61 13.00 -4.34 -16.80
CA ALA A 61 13.85 -4.84 -17.85
C ALA A 61 13.42 -6.28 -18.12
N ALA A 62 12.93 -6.53 -19.32
CA ALA A 62 12.93 -7.82 -20.01
C ALA A 62 12.83 -7.52 -21.51
#